data_AF-A0A661K1V1-F1
#
_entry.id   AF-A0A661K1V1-F1
#
_cell.length_a   1.000
_cell.length_b   1.000
_cell.length_c   1.000
_cell.angle_alpha   90.00
_cell.angle_beta   90.00
_cell.angle_gamma   90.00
#
_symmetry.space_group_name_H-M   'P 1'
#
loop_
_entity.id
_entity.type
_entity.pdbx_description
1 polymer ?
#
loop_
_entity_poly.entity_id
_entity_poly.type
_entity_poly.pdbx_seq_one_letter_code
_entity_poly.pdbx_strand_id
1 'polypeptide(L)'
;MEIWQFMKKGQISSQIFVWMLVLVVVGLVAGIGYSGVKNLIEKQALASLVSFKRDAANAIYNTRDFGESRIWERRMPSGFNFVCFYDSDYSAAPGHPKYQSAFVEEYANSNNMFLIKSPQPISADMVEAFNVSKISLSAKYQCFNATGGTLRLRLSGEGRQGTQISVVQ
;
A
#
# COMPACT_ATOMS: atom_id res chain seq x y z
N MET A 1 -35.36 -9.13 -71.65
CA MET A 1 -33.93 -9.41 -71.41
C MET A 1 -33.71 -9.24 -69.92
N GLU A 2 -34.08 -10.24 -69.13
CA GLU A 2 -33.99 -10.20 -67.67
C GLU A 2 -32.70 -10.90 -67.24
N ILE A 3 -31.77 -10.13 -66.69
CA ILE A 3 -30.52 -10.63 -66.11
C ILE A 3 -30.83 -11.01 -64.67
N TRP A 4 -31.11 -12.30 -64.44
CA TRP A 4 -31.17 -12.87 -63.10
C TRP A 4 -29.78 -12.82 -62.46
N GLN A 5 -29.57 -11.86 -61.57
CA GLN A 5 -28.46 -11.82 -60.63
C GLN A 5 -28.60 -13.01 -59.67
N PHE A 6 -27.93 -14.12 -59.96
CA PHE A 6 -27.63 -15.14 -58.96
C PHE A 6 -26.73 -14.50 -57.89
N MET A 7 -27.34 -14.05 -56.78
CA MET A 7 -26.58 -13.75 -55.57
C MET A 7 -25.82 -15.02 -55.18
N LYS A 8 -24.49 -14.96 -55.31
CA LYS A 8 -23.57 -16.06 -55.05
C LYS A 8 -23.68 -16.47 -53.56
N LYS A 9 -24.45 -17.51 -53.27
CA LYS A 9 -24.61 -18.11 -51.93
C LYS A 9 -23.27 -18.46 -51.25
N GLY A 10 -22.18 -18.59 -52.00
CA GLY A 10 -20.83 -18.81 -51.48
C GLY A 10 -20.18 -17.61 -50.76
N GLN A 11 -20.59 -16.36 -51.05
CA GLN A 11 -20.03 -15.16 -50.39
C GLN A 11 -20.54 -14.96 -48.96
N ILE A 12 -21.74 -15.44 -48.65
CA ILE A 12 -22.34 -15.30 -47.30
C ILE A 12 -21.64 -16.24 -46.30
N SER A 13 -21.28 -17.45 -46.75
CA SER A 13 -20.56 -18.44 -45.92
C SER A 13 -19.15 -17.98 -45.55
N SER A 14 -18.43 -17.33 -46.48
CA SER A 14 -17.07 -16.83 -46.20
C SER A 14 -17.07 -15.65 -45.22
N GLN A 15 -18.06 -14.77 -45.27
CA GLN A 15 -18.18 -13.66 -44.32
C GLN A 15 -18.39 -14.15 -42.89
N ILE A 16 -19.25 -15.15 -42.67
CA ILE A 16 -19.51 -15.70 -41.33
C ILE A 16 -18.23 -16.33 -40.74
N PHE A 17 -17.47 -17.05 -41.57
CA PHE A 17 -16.20 -17.63 -41.14
C PHE A 17 -15.17 -16.57 -40.73
N VAL A 18 -15.06 -15.47 -41.49
CA VAL A 18 -14.18 -14.35 -41.16
C VAL A 18 -14.57 -13.70 -39.82
N TRP A 19 -15.86 -13.48 -39.57
CA TRP A 19 -16.33 -12.93 -38.29
C TRP A 19 -16.03 -13.84 -37.10
N MET A 20 -16.17 -15.15 -37.26
CA MET A 20 -15.79 -16.13 -36.23
C MET A 20 -14.29 -16.06 -35.92
N LEU A 21 -13.45 -15.98 -36.95
CA LEU A 21 -12.00 -15.85 -36.76
C LEU A 21 -11.64 -14.55 -36.05
N VAL A 22 -12.27 -13.43 -36.44
CA VAL A 22 -12.08 -12.14 -35.76
C VAL A 22 -12.47 -12.22 -34.29
N LEU A 23 -13.60 -12.85 -33.94
CA LEU A 23 -14.01 -13.03 -32.54
C LEU A 23 -13.00 -13.86 -31.74
N VAL A 24 -12.46 -14.92 -32.33
CA VAL A 24 -11.42 -15.74 -31.68
C VAL A 24 -10.15 -14.93 -31.43
N VAL A 25 -9.68 -14.17 -32.43
CA VAL A 25 -8.49 -13.32 -32.29
C VAL A 25 -8.70 -12.23 -31.24
N VAL A 26 -9.85 -11.55 -31.26
CA VAL A 26 -10.20 -10.52 -30.27
C VAL A 26 -10.26 -11.12 -28.86
N GLY A 27 -10.89 -12.29 -28.70
CA GLY A 27 -10.95 -12.99 -27.41
C GLY A 27 -9.56 -13.35 -26.88
N LEU A 28 -8.67 -13.82 -27.75
CA LEU A 28 -7.30 -14.18 -27.38
C LEU A 28 -6.48 -12.95 -26.98
N VAL A 29 -6.56 -11.87 -27.76
CA VAL A 29 -5.88 -10.59 -27.44
C VAL A 29 -6.42 -10.00 -26.12
N ALA A 30 -7.74 -10.02 -25.90
CA ALA A 30 -8.35 -9.53 -24.67
C ALA A 30 -7.93 -10.35 -23.45
N GLY A 31 -7.85 -11.68 -23.57
CA GLY A 31 -7.41 -12.56 -22.48
C GLY A 31 -5.95 -12.31 -22.08
N ILE A 32 -5.05 -12.22 -23.06
CA ILE A 32 -3.64 -11.89 -22.80
C ILE A 32 -3.51 -10.48 -22.23
N GLY A 33 -4.23 -9.50 -22.80
CA GLY A 33 -4.24 -8.12 -22.32
C GLY A 33 -4.67 -8.02 -20.85
N TYR A 34 -5.77 -8.68 -20.48
CA TYR A 34 -6.30 -8.63 -19.11
C TYR A 34 -5.31 -9.21 -18.08
N SER A 35 -4.75 -10.39 -18.36
CA SER A 35 -3.75 -11.02 -17.46
C SER A 35 -2.47 -10.17 -17.33
N GLY A 36 -2.02 -9.56 -18.42
CA GLY A 36 -0.88 -8.64 -18.43
C GLY A 36 -1.11 -7.42 -17.55
N VAL A 37 -2.29 -6.80 -17.66
CA VAL A 37 -2.66 -5.62 -16.84
C VAL A 37 -2.74 -5.98 -15.35
N LYS A 38 -3.36 -7.12 -15.01
CA LYS A 38 -3.45 -7.57 -13.61
C LYS A 38 -2.06 -7.74 -12.97
N ASN A 39 -1.16 -8.45 -13.67
CA ASN A 39 0.21 -8.66 -13.20
C ASN A 39 1.00 -7.35 -13.07
N LEU A 40 0.74 -6.38 -13.94
CA LEU A 40 1.36 -5.07 -13.87
C LEU A 40 0.91 -4.28 -12.63
N ILE A 41 -0.39 -4.31 -12.32
CA ILE A 41 -0.96 -3.65 -11.14
C ILE A 41 -0.37 -4.25 -9.85
N GLU A 42 -0.26 -5.58 -9.77
CA GLU A 42 0.34 -6.26 -8.61
C GLU A 42 1.82 -5.89 -8.43
N LYS A 43 2.60 -5.86 -9.51
CA LYS A 43 4.00 -5.42 -9.48
C LYS A 43 4.15 -3.96 -9.06
N GLN A 44 3.25 -3.09 -9.53
CA GLN A 44 3.24 -1.68 -9.14
C GLN A 44 2.91 -1.50 -7.65
N ALA A 45 1.98 -2.29 -7.12
CA ALA A 45 1.65 -2.31 -5.70
C ALA A 45 2.87 -2.69 -4.85
N LEU A 46 3.58 -3.77 -5.23
CA LEU A 46 4.81 -4.19 -4.56
C LEU A 46 5.91 -3.12 -4.63
N ALA A 47 6.12 -2.51 -5.80
CA ALA A 47 7.10 -1.44 -5.96
C ALA A 47 6.76 -0.22 -5.08
N SER A 48 5.48 0.15 -4.98
CA SER A 48 5.02 1.25 -4.13
C SER A 48 5.21 0.96 -2.64
N LEU A 49 5.04 -0.31 -2.23
CA LEU A 49 5.27 -0.74 -0.86
C LEU A 49 6.77 -0.66 -0.51
N VAL A 50 7.64 -1.16 -1.39
CA VAL A 50 9.09 -1.13 -1.19
C VAL A 50 9.62 0.30 -1.14
N SER A 51 9.17 1.17 -2.05
CA SER A 51 9.57 2.58 -2.06
C SER A 51 9.10 3.29 -0.80
N PHE A 52 7.87 3.02 -0.34
CA PHE A 52 7.35 3.59 0.90
C PHE A 52 8.14 3.13 2.12
N LYS A 53 8.45 1.83 2.25
CA LYS A 53 9.27 1.29 3.35
C LYS A 53 10.63 1.99 3.41
N ARG A 54 11.31 2.09 2.26
CA ARG A 54 12.61 2.76 2.15
C ARG A 54 12.53 4.24 2.48
N ASP A 55 11.55 4.95 1.92
CA ASP A 55 11.37 6.38 2.13
C ASP A 55 11.02 6.70 3.58
N ALA A 56 10.19 5.88 4.24
CA ALA A 56 9.85 6.00 5.66
C ALA A 56 11.08 5.76 6.55
N ALA A 57 11.82 4.69 6.32
CA ALA A 57 13.04 4.38 7.07
C ALA A 57 14.09 5.50 6.93
N ASN A 58 14.35 5.94 5.70
CA ASN A 58 15.25 7.06 5.43
C ASN A 58 14.74 8.35 6.08
N ALA A 59 13.41 8.55 6.10
CA ALA A 59 12.86 9.77 6.64
C ALA A 59 13.02 9.88 8.16
N ILE A 60 12.76 8.78 8.86
CA ILE A 60 12.92 8.70 10.31
C ILE A 60 14.40 8.77 10.67
N TYR A 61 15.26 8.08 9.92
CA TYR A 61 16.71 8.08 10.14
C TYR A 61 17.33 9.49 9.97
N ASN A 62 16.98 10.18 8.89
CA ASN A 62 17.56 11.49 8.57
C ASN A 62 17.07 12.61 9.51
N THR A 63 15.97 12.44 10.25
CA THR A 63 15.49 13.42 11.24
C THR A 63 15.81 13.01 12.67
N ARG A 64 16.77 12.12 12.86
CA ARG A 64 17.20 11.74 14.20
C ARG A 64 17.94 12.88 14.92
N ASP A 65 18.55 13.79 14.16
CA ASP A 65 19.38 14.85 14.71
C ASP A 65 18.55 15.84 15.55
N PHE A 66 19.11 16.21 16.71
CA PHE A 66 18.39 17.00 17.71
C PHE A 66 17.98 18.37 17.15
N GLY A 67 16.70 18.71 17.30
CA GLY A 67 16.16 20.00 16.88
C GLY A 67 15.75 20.08 15.41
N GLU A 68 15.96 19.01 14.63
CA GLU A 68 15.37 18.91 13.29
C GLU A 68 13.88 18.59 13.40
N SER A 69 13.03 19.32 12.68
CA SER A 69 11.62 19.00 12.55
C SER A 69 11.22 19.10 11.09
N ARG A 70 10.57 18.06 10.57
CA ARG A 70 10.08 18.04 9.20
C ARG A 70 8.69 17.43 9.10
N ILE A 71 7.95 17.87 8.10
CA ILE A 71 6.71 17.24 7.70
C ILE A 71 7.05 16.22 6.63
N TRP A 72 6.84 14.94 6.92
CA TRP A 72 6.95 13.87 5.95
C TRP A 72 5.56 13.58 5.37
N GLU A 73 5.45 13.81 4.07
CA GLU A 73 4.23 13.60 3.30
C GLU A 73 4.49 12.59 2.19
N ARG A 74 3.77 11.46 2.25
CA ARG A 74 3.87 10.40 1.24
C ARG A 74 2.51 9.76 0.98
N ARG A 75 2.32 9.37 -0.28
CA ARG A 75 1.15 8.58 -0.67
C ARG A 75 1.27 7.18 -0.10
N MET A 76 0.19 6.67 0.47
CA MET A 76 0.14 5.30 0.97
C MET A 76 0.23 4.29 -0.17
N PRO A 77 0.92 3.16 0.03
CA PRO A 77 0.87 2.04 -0.89
C PRO A 77 -0.57 1.55 -1.06
N SER A 78 -0.89 1.06 -2.25
CA SER A 78 -2.25 0.61 -2.59
C SER A 78 -2.75 -0.45 -1.62
N GLY A 79 -3.94 -0.22 -1.05
CA GLY A 79 -4.61 -1.14 -0.13
C GLY A 79 -4.36 -0.87 1.35
N PHE A 80 -3.42 0.02 1.71
CA PHE A 80 -3.15 0.39 3.11
C PHE A 80 -3.76 1.74 3.45
N ASN A 81 -4.41 1.82 4.62
CA ASN A 81 -5.09 3.03 5.08
C ASN A 81 -4.52 3.58 6.39
N PHE A 82 -3.84 2.74 7.17
CA PHE A 82 -3.30 3.11 8.47
C PHE A 82 -1.82 2.75 8.56
N VAL A 83 -1.09 3.57 9.31
CA VAL A 83 0.29 3.33 9.70
C VAL A 83 0.36 3.40 11.20
N CYS A 84 0.85 2.34 11.80
CA CYS A 84 1.00 2.26 13.24
C CYS A 84 2.45 2.09 13.62
N PHE A 85 2.83 2.73 14.72
CA PHE A 85 4.17 2.74 15.25
C PHE A 85 4.16 2.12 16.66
N TYR A 86 5.24 1.42 16.99
CA TYR A 86 5.44 0.78 18.28
C TYR A 86 6.76 1.25 18.90
N ASP A 87 6.69 1.80 20.09
CA ASP A 87 7.87 2.24 20.83
C ASP A 87 8.24 1.19 21.89
N SER A 88 9.35 0.50 21.66
CA SER A 88 9.87 -0.52 22.57
C SER A 88 10.41 0.06 23.88
N ASP A 89 10.84 1.32 23.85
CA ASP A 89 11.49 2.00 24.97
C ASP A 89 10.48 2.84 25.78
N TYR A 90 9.21 2.84 25.36
CA TYR A 90 8.15 3.54 26.05
C TYR A 90 7.94 2.98 27.45
N SER A 91 8.35 3.76 28.46
CA SER A 91 7.98 3.54 29.84
C SER A 91 6.63 4.21 30.09
N ALA A 92 5.58 3.42 30.33
CA ALA A 92 4.27 3.97 30.63
C ALA A 92 4.33 4.82 31.91
N ALA A 93 4.06 6.11 31.78
CA ALA A 93 3.80 6.94 32.96
C ALA A 93 2.58 6.37 33.73
N PRO A 94 2.59 6.42 35.08
CA PRO A 94 1.49 5.90 35.87
C PRO A 94 0.19 6.64 35.52
N GLY A 95 -0.76 5.92 34.91
CA GLY A 95 -2.08 6.47 34.54
C GLY A 95 -2.49 6.28 33.08
N HIS A 96 -1.61 5.79 32.19
CA HIS A 96 -2.01 5.50 30.81
C HIS A 96 -2.76 4.16 30.68
N PRO A 97 -3.86 4.09 29.92
CA PRO A 97 -4.61 2.85 29.72
C PRO A 97 -3.74 1.77 29.05
N LYS A 98 -3.75 0.55 29.61
CA LYS A 98 -3.22 -0.66 28.98
C LYS A 98 -4.14 -1.08 27.82
N TYR A 99 -4.03 -0.41 26.68
CA TYR A 99 -4.75 -0.74 25.44
C TYR A 99 -3.80 -0.41 24.27
N GLN A 100 -3.75 -1.09 23.13
CA GLN A 100 -4.44 -2.25 22.54
C GLN A 100 -3.53 -2.62 21.35
N SER A 101 -2.89 -3.78 21.32
CA SER A 101 -3.35 -4.93 20.54
C SER A 101 -2.33 -6.04 20.77
N ALA A 102 -2.78 -7.21 21.24
CA ALA A 102 -1.92 -8.38 21.42
C ALA A 102 -1.15 -8.72 20.12
N PHE A 103 -1.76 -8.42 18.96
CA PHE A 103 -1.17 -8.57 17.64
C PHE A 103 0.12 -7.75 17.46
N VAL A 104 0.13 -6.46 17.79
CA VAL A 104 1.34 -5.66 17.57
C VAL A 104 2.46 -6.12 18.49
N GLU A 105 2.16 -6.47 19.74
CA GLU A 105 3.16 -7.01 20.66
C GLU A 105 3.71 -8.38 20.20
N GLU A 106 2.86 -9.26 19.65
CA GLU A 106 3.26 -10.56 19.11
C GLU A 106 4.21 -10.42 17.90
N TYR A 107 3.99 -9.39 17.07
CA TYR A 107 4.77 -9.14 15.86
C TYR A 107 5.87 -8.06 16.01
N ALA A 108 6.01 -7.45 17.20
CA ALA A 108 6.97 -6.37 17.49
C ALA A 108 8.39 -6.85 17.87
N ASN A 109 8.69 -8.15 17.78
CA ASN A 109 9.99 -8.71 18.18
C ASN A 109 11.20 -7.98 17.57
N SER A 110 11.05 -7.44 16.36
CA SER A 110 12.07 -6.59 15.71
C SER A 110 11.49 -5.46 14.87
N ASN A 111 10.16 -5.31 14.79
CA ASN A 111 9.51 -4.31 13.96
C ASN A 111 8.80 -3.27 14.83
N ASN A 112 8.89 -2.01 14.41
CA ASN A 112 8.30 -0.87 15.11
C ASN A 112 7.41 -0.02 14.20
N MET A 113 7.21 -0.40 12.94
CA MET A 113 6.27 0.22 12.02
C MET A 113 5.43 -0.84 11.31
N PHE A 114 4.12 -0.60 11.23
CA PHE A 114 3.12 -1.53 10.73
C PHE A 114 2.17 -0.81 9.77
N LEU A 115 1.98 -1.35 8.58
CA LEU A 115 0.97 -0.89 7.63
C LEU A 115 -0.25 -1.76 7.73
N ILE A 116 -1.43 -1.16 7.86
CA ILE A 116 -2.69 -1.88 8.05
C ILE A 116 -3.70 -1.49 6.96
N LYS A 117 -4.32 -2.50 6.34
CA LYS A 117 -5.33 -2.32 5.29
C LYS A 117 -6.69 -1.85 5.84
N SER A 118 -7.15 -2.43 6.95
CA SER A 118 -8.47 -2.20 7.55
C SER A 118 -8.37 -2.06 9.07
N PRO A 119 -9.16 -1.15 9.71
CA PRO A 119 -8.99 -0.86 11.13
C PRO A 119 -9.39 -2.02 12.05
N GLN A 120 -10.22 -2.97 11.60
CA GLN A 120 -10.52 -4.24 12.27
C GLN A 120 -11.49 -5.10 11.43
N PRO A 121 -11.50 -6.45 11.58
CA PRO A 121 -10.52 -7.26 12.31
C PRO A 121 -9.16 -7.28 11.59
N ILE A 122 -8.08 -7.26 12.36
CA ILE A 122 -6.71 -7.29 11.83
C ILE A 122 -6.32 -8.76 11.65
N SER A 123 -6.18 -9.19 10.41
CA SER A 123 -5.62 -10.50 10.07
C SER A 123 -4.16 -10.35 9.65
N ALA A 124 -3.36 -11.41 9.85
CA ALA A 124 -1.91 -11.36 9.60
C ALA A 124 -1.55 -11.03 8.14
N ASP A 125 -2.41 -11.38 7.18
CA ASP A 125 -2.29 -11.09 5.74
C ASP A 125 -2.64 -9.63 5.36
N MET A 126 -3.13 -8.85 6.32
CA MET A 126 -3.46 -7.43 6.16
C MET A 126 -2.44 -6.50 6.82
N VAL A 127 -1.36 -7.05 7.38
CA VAL A 127 -0.31 -6.28 8.04
C VAL A 127 1.04 -6.47 7.39
N GLU A 128 1.66 -5.36 7.03
CA GLU A 128 3.06 -5.33 6.58
C GLU A 128 3.89 -4.67 7.67
N ALA A 129 4.70 -5.46 8.36
CA ALA A 129 5.60 -5.00 9.42
C ALA A 129 7.00 -4.72 8.86
N PHE A 130 7.67 -3.69 9.38
CA PHE A 130 9.07 -3.44 9.13
C PHE A 130 9.71 -2.62 10.25
N ASN A 131 11.03 -2.69 10.33
CA ASN A 131 11.81 -1.91 11.26
C ASN A 131 12.18 -0.55 10.64
N VAL A 132 12.01 0.49 11.44
CA VAL A 132 12.55 1.83 11.25
C VAL A 132 13.45 2.14 12.44
N SER A 133 14.33 3.14 12.31
CA SER A 133 15.24 3.53 13.41
C SER A 133 14.48 3.87 14.70
N LYS A 134 15.21 4.06 15.80
CA LYS A 134 14.62 4.39 17.10
C LYS A 134 13.61 5.55 17.00
N ILE A 135 12.39 5.29 17.48
CA ILE A 135 11.28 6.25 17.52
C ILE A 135 10.89 6.53 18.96
N SER A 136 10.29 7.69 19.18
CA SER A 136 9.75 8.14 20.46
C SER A 136 8.27 8.48 20.23
N LEU A 137 7.37 7.90 21.02
CA LEU A 137 5.93 8.10 20.88
C LEU A 137 5.29 8.64 22.15
N SER A 138 4.17 9.35 21.99
CA SER A 138 3.33 9.79 23.12
C SER A 138 2.64 8.64 23.86
N ALA A 139 2.57 7.47 23.23
CA ALA A 139 2.03 6.22 23.77
C ALA A 139 2.84 5.05 23.23
N LYS A 140 2.86 3.91 23.94
CA LYS A 140 3.55 2.67 23.50
C LYS A 140 3.22 2.27 22.05
N TYR A 141 2.00 2.58 21.63
CA TYR A 141 1.48 2.29 20.31
C TYR A 141 0.65 3.47 19.79
N GLN A 142 0.89 3.89 18.55
CA GLN A 142 0.14 4.98 17.93
C GLN A 142 -0.12 4.71 16.45
N CYS A 143 -1.39 4.76 16.05
CA CYS A 143 -1.82 4.65 14.66
C CYS A 143 -2.21 6.00 14.08
N PHE A 144 -1.88 6.17 12.81
CA PHE A 144 -2.22 7.33 12.01
C PHE A 144 -2.96 6.87 10.77
N ASN A 145 -4.09 7.51 10.48
CA ASN A 145 -4.86 7.27 9.28
C ASN A 145 -4.34 8.14 8.12
N ALA A 146 -4.33 7.59 6.91
CA ALA A 146 -4.07 8.37 5.72
C ALA A 146 -5.34 9.09 5.28
N THR A 147 -5.25 10.41 5.09
CA THR A 147 -6.37 11.23 4.62
C THR A 147 -6.21 11.45 3.12
N GLY A 148 -7.22 11.08 2.33
CA GLY A 148 -7.14 11.18 0.86
C GLY A 148 -6.07 10.28 0.22
N GLY A 149 -5.66 9.20 0.90
CA GLY A 149 -4.59 8.30 0.45
C GLY A 149 -3.17 8.85 0.68
N THR A 150 -3.04 9.99 1.36
CA THR A 150 -1.76 10.60 1.73
C THR A 150 -1.60 10.56 3.25
N LEU A 151 -0.41 10.17 3.69
CA LEU A 151 -0.01 10.18 5.08
C LEU A 151 0.86 11.42 5.32
N ARG A 152 0.49 12.21 6.34
CA ARG A 152 1.20 13.43 6.74
C ARG A 152 1.61 13.28 8.20
N LEU A 153 2.90 13.10 8.45
CA LEU A 153 3.45 12.96 9.79
C LEU A 153 4.46 14.08 10.05
N ARG A 154 4.45 14.59 11.28
CA ARG A 154 5.52 15.44 11.77
C ARG A 154 6.56 14.56 12.44
N LEU A 155 7.78 14.62 11.91
CA LEU A 155 8.95 13.96 12.45
C LEU A 155 9.80 15.03 13.15
N SER A 156 10.15 14.80 14.42
CA SER A 156 10.99 15.70 15.20
C SER A 156 12.15 14.91 15.81
N GLY A 157 13.38 15.36 15.62
CA GLY A 157 14.56 14.71 16.15
C GLY A 157 14.83 15.05 17.61
N GLU A 158 14.91 14.01 18.43
CA GLU A 158 15.26 14.08 19.86
C GLU A 158 16.70 13.58 20.11
N GLY A 159 17.50 13.42 19.06
CA GLY A 159 18.90 13.00 19.14
C GLY A 159 19.06 11.55 19.59
N ARG A 160 19.52 11.35 20.83
CA ARG A 160 19.75 10.01 21.41
C ARG A 160 18.45 9.24 21.64
N GLN A 161 17.35 9.94 21.88
CA GLN A 161 16.05 9.33 22.11
C GLN A 161 15.35 8.88 20.82
N GLY A 162 15.83 9.33 19.66
CA GLY A 162 15.32 8.93 18.35
C GLY A 162 14.49 10.03 17.70
N THR A 163 13.51 9.61 16.89
CA THR A 163 12.63 10.53 16.16
C THR A 163 11.23 10.46 16.75
N GLN A 164 10.74 11.59 17.26
CA GLN A 164 9.38 11.75 17.72
C GLN A 164 8.41 11.86 16.55
N ILE A 165 7.29 11.12 16.62
CA ILE A 165 6.27 11.09 15.56
C ILE A 165 4.97 11.68 16.10
N SER A 166 4.41 12.67 15.39
CA SER A 166 3.13 13.29 15.73
C SER A 166 2.28 13.60 14.49
N VAL A 167 0.98 13.82 14.69
CA VAL A 167 0.04 14.22 13.62
C VAL A 167 0.24 15.69 13.28
N VAL A 168 0.23 16.01 11.99
CA VAL A 168 0.01 17.37 11.52
C VAL A 168 -1.50 17.58 11.47
N GLN A 169 -2.04 18.31 12.45
CA GLN A 169 -3.45 18.76 12.43
C GLN A 169 -3.67 19.79 11.33
#